data_AF-A0A7G1I1N3-F1
#
_entry.id   AF-A0A7G1I1N3-F1
#
_cell.length_a   1.000
_cell.length_b   1.000
_cell.length_c   1.000
_cell.angle_alpha   90.00
_cell.angle_beta   90.00
_cell.angle_gamma   90.00
#
_symmetry.space_group_name_H-M   'P 1'
#
loop_
_entity.id
_entity.type
_entity.pdbx_description
1 polymer ?
#
loop_
_entity_poly.entity_id
_entity_poly.type
_entity_poly.pdbx_seq_one_letter_code
_entity_poly.pdbx_strand_id
1 'polypeptide(L)'
;MLVAARPVGMFRMVDEKGGDDKVLCVPADDHRWDHIQDLENVPAFELDAIKHFFVHYKDLEPGKFVKAADWVGRKEAEAEVQRSVERFQASGH
;
A
#
# COMPACT_ATOMS: atom_id res chain seq x y z
N MET A 1 -3.92 -18.86 -7.44
CA MET A 1 -2.80 -19.05 -6.50
C MET A 1 -2.87 -17.95 -5.46
N LEU A 2 -2.65 -18.27 -4.19
CA LEU A 2 -2.62 -17.31 -3.09
C LEU A 2 -1.18 -17.21 -2.56
N VAL A 3 -0.80 -16.05 -2.03
CA VAL A 3 0.51 -15.80 -1.43
C VAL A 3 0.29 -15.29 -0.01
N ALA A 4 0.91 -15.95 0.97
CA ALA A 4 0.99 -15.44 2.33
C ALA A 4 1.97 -14.26 2.37
N ALA A 5 1.52 -13.10 2.84
CA ALA A 5 2.28 -11.86 2.79
C ALA A 5 2.17 -11.11 4.12
N ARG A 6 3.19 -10.31 4.44
CA ARG A 6 3.21 -9.42 5.61
C ARG A 6 3.43 -7.96 5.20
N PRO A 7 2.79 -6.99 5.86
CA PRO A 7 2.93 -5.58 5.53
C PRO A 7 4.30 -5.04 5.94
N VAL A 8 4.84 -4.13 5.12
CA VAL A 8 6.08 -3.38 5.41
C VAL A 8 5.90 -1.88 5.27
N GLY A 9 4.76 -1.44 4.73
CA GLY A 9 4.39 -0.03 4.58
C GLY A 9 3.07 0.12 3.85
N MET A 10 2.66 1.36 3.60
CA MET A 10 1.45 1.66 2.85
C MET A 10 1.60 2.95 2.05
N PHE A 11 1.20 2.91 0.79
CA PHE A 11 1.10 4.07 -0.07
C PHE A 11 -0.30 4.67 0.06
N ARG A 12 -0.38 5.90 0.55
CA ARG A 12 -1.64 6.64 0.69
C ARG A 12 -1.81 7.56 -0.50
N MET A 13 -2.96 7.48 -1.15
CA MET A 13 -3.31 8.43 -2.20
C MET A 13 -4.77 8.85 -2.15
N VAL A 14 -5.06 10.02 -2.70
CA VAL A 14 -6.42 10.52 -2.89
C VAL A 14 -6.66 10.77 -4.36
N ASP A 15 -7.65 10.10 -4.94
CA ASP A 15 -8.03 10.21 -6.35
C ASP A 15 -9.45 10.78 -6.53
N GLU A 16 -10.04 10.61 -7.72
CA GLU A 16 -11.38 11.09 -8.04
C GLU A 16 -12.51 10.48 -7.18
N LYS A 17 -12.26 9.33 -6.55
CA LYS A 17 -13.23 8.60 -5.72
C LYS A 17 -12.99 8.72 -4.22
N GLY A 18 -11.94 9.44 -3.81
CA GLY A 18 -11.57 9.62 -2.40
C GLY A 18 -10.24 8.95 -2.06
N GLY A 19 -10.11 8.43 -0.85
CA GLY A 19 -8.89 7.74 -0.41
C GLY A 19 -8.75 6.36 -1.06
N ASP A 20 -7.54 6.05 -1.52
CA ASP A 20 -7.17 4.78 -2.16
C ASP A 20 -5.80 4.32 -1.62
N ASP A 21 -5.81 3.72 -0.43
CA ASP A 21 -4.60 3.24 0.23
C ASP A 21 -4.16 1.87 -0.29
N LYS A 22 -2.85 1.68 -0.50
CA LYS A 22 -2.25 0.43 -1.01
C LYS A 22 -1.21 -0.08 -0.04
N VAL A 23 -1.47 -1.22 0.59
CA VAL A 23 -0.52 -1.88 1.50
C VAL A 23 0.63 -2.49 0.69
N LEU A 24 1.86 -2.14 1.02
CA LEU A 24 3.08 -2.75 0.49
C LEU A 24 3.45 -3.94 1.36
N CYS A 25 3.65 -5.10 0.73
CA CYS A 25 3.94 -6.35 1.42
C CYS A 25 5.15 -7.06 0.83
N VAL A 26 5.72 -7.95 1.64
CA VAL A 26 6.67 -9.00 1.21
C VAL A 26 6.11 -10.37 1.58
N PRO A 27 6.59 -11.49 0.97
CA PRO A 27 6.20 -12.83 1.39
C PRO A 27 6.44 -13.07 2.89
N ALA A 28 5.48 -13.69 3.57
CA ALA A 28 5.50 -13.82 5.03
C ALA A 28 6.57 -14.81 5.54
N ASP A 29 6.70 -15.96 4.87
CA ASP A 29 7.50 -17.10 5.33
C ASP A 29 8.72 -17.35 4.42
N ASP A 30 9.47 -16.30 4.12
CA ASP A 30 10.61 -16.38 3.21
C ASP A 30 11.80 -15.57 3.72
N HIS A 31 12.84 -16.29 4.18
CA HIS A 31 14.04 -15.72 4.78
C HIS A 31 14.77 -14.72 3.87
N ARG A 32 14.53 -14.76 2.56
CA ARG A 32 15.09 -13.80 1.61
C ARG A 32 14.61 -12.38 1.88
N TRP A 33 13.47 -12.21 2.57
CA TRP A 33 12.83 -10.93 2.86
C TRP A 33 12.95 -10.49 4.33
N ASP A 34 13.61 -11.26 5.19
CA ASP A 34 13.72 -10.96 6.63
C ASP A 34 14.40 -9.61 6.93
N HIS A 35 15.19 -9.09 5.99
CA HIS A 35 15.84 -7.79 6.11
C HIS A 35 14.90 -6.61 5.82
N ILE A 36 13.69 -6.84 5.31
CA ILE A 36 12.70 -5.80 4.99
C ILE A 36 11.59 -5.83 6.03
N GLN A 37 11.67 -4.99 7.06
CA GLN A 37 10.72 -4.95 8.18
C GLN A 37 9.85 -3.69 8.19
N ASP A 38 10.33 -2.59 7.61
CA ASP A 38 9.61 -1.33 7.47
C ASP A 38 10.03 -0.62 6.18
N LEU A 39 9.40 0.52 5.87
CA LEU A 39 9.67 1.29 4.64
C LEU A 39 11.14 1.70 4.50
N GLU A 40 11.82 2.00 5.61
CA GLU A 40 13.24 2.39 5.61
C GLU A 40 14.18 1.29 5.11
N ASN A 41 13.71 0.04 5.05
CA ASN A 41 14.48 -1.07 4.50
C ASN A 41 14.25 -1.25 3.00
N VAL A 42 13.21 -0.63 2.44
CA VAL A 42 12.92 -0.67 1.00
C VAL A 42 13.78 0.40 0.29
N PRO A 43 14.48 0.06 -0.81
CA PRO A 43 15.24 1.05 -1.56
C PRO A 43 14.36 2.23 -2.01
N ALA A 44 14.82 3.45 -1.75
CA ALA A 44 14.07 4.66 -2.09
C ALA A 44 13.66 4.72 -3.58
N PHE A 45 14.52 4.24 -4.48
CA PHE A 45 14.21 4.16 -5.91
C PHE A 45 12.99 3.27 -6.22
N GLU A 46 12.80 2.17 -5.49
CA GLU A 46 11.62 1.32 -5.66
C GLU A 46 10.36 2.02 -5.17
N LEU A 47 10.43 2.70 -4.01
CA LEU A 47 9.33 3.50 -3.47
C LEU A 47 8.94 4.64 -4.42
N ASP A 48 9.92 5.33 -5.01
CA ASP A 48 9.71 6.43 -5.95
C ASP A 48 9.13 5.93 -7.28
N ALA A 49 9.61 4.80 -7.80
CA ALA A 49 9.08 4.19 -9.02
C ALA A 49 7.62 3.76 -8.85
N ILE A 50 7.27 3.14 -7.72
CA ILE A 50 5.88 2.76 -7.40
C ILE A 50 5.00 4.01 -7.27
N LYS A 51 5.48 5.05 -6.56
CA LYS A 51 4.77 6.33 -6.44
C LYS A 51 4.53 6.98 -7.80
N HIS A 52 5.57 7.07 -8.64
CA HIS A 52 5.48 7.63 -9.98
C HIS A 52 4.43 6.90 -10.83
N PHE A 53 4.41 5.56 -10.78
CA PHE A 53 3.41 4.77 -11.50
C PHE A 53 1.98 5.16 -11.09
N PHE A 54 1.65 5.15 -9.79
CA PHE A 54 0.29 5.45 -9.35
C PHE A 54 -0.13 6.90 -9.54
N VAL A 55 0.81 7.84 -9.51
CA VAL A 55 0.53 9.25 -9.80
C VAL A 55 0.17 9.45 -11.26
N HIS A 56 0.85 8.79 -12.20
CA HIS A 56 0.77 9.13 -13.63
C HIS A 56 -0.02 8.15 -14.49
N TYR A 57 -0.28 6.91 -14.05
CA TYR A 57 -0.85 5.90 -14.96
C TYR A 57 -2.27 6.26 -15.47
N LYS A 58 -2.96 7.18 -14.79
CA LYS A 58 -4.30 7.69 -15.15
C LYS A 58 -4.26 9.01 -15.92
N ASP A 59 -3.10 9.58 -16.24
CA ASP A 59 -2.99 10.95 -16.80
C ASP A 59 -3.74 11.14 -18.13
N LEU A 60 -3.91 10.06 -18.90
CA LEU A 60 -4.64 10.07 -20.17
C LEU A 60 -6.10 9.63 -20.05
N GLU A 61 -6.58 9.36 -18.84
CA GLU A 61 -7.98 9.02 -18.58
C GLU A 61 -8.81 10.28 -18.28
N PRO A 62 -9.78 10.65 -19.12
CA PRO A 62 -10.55 11.88 -18.93
C PRO A 62 -11.26 11.93 -17.57
N GLY A 63 -11.01 13.00 -16.82
CA GLY A 63 -11.67 13.26 -15.54
C GLY A 63 -11.03 12.54 -14.32
N LYS A 64 -9.94 11.80 -14.50
CA LYS A 64 -9.18 11.22 -13.39
C LYS A 64 -8.03 12.13 -12.96
N PHE A 65 -7.70 12.11 -11.67
CA PHE A 65 -6.61 12.88 -11.10
C PHE A 65 -6.08 12.21 -9.82
N VAL A 66 -4.88 12.61 -9.40
CA VAL A 66 -4.32 12.28 -8.08
C VAL A 66 -4.02 13.59 -7.34
N LYS A 67 -4.56 13.76 -6.13
CA LYS A 67 -4.43 14.99 -5.32
C LYS A 67 -3.31 14.93 -4.28
N ALA A 68 -3.07 13.76 -3.72
CA ALA A 68 -2.05 13.52 -2.71
C ALA A 68 -1.52 12.09 -2.87
N ALA A 69 -0.23 11.90 -2.59
CA ALA A 69 0.47 10.63 -2.74
C ALA A 69 1.68 10.59 -1.79
N ASP A 70 1.62 9.76 -0.74
CA ASP A 70 2.72 9.65 0.21
C ASP A 70 2.86 8.26 0.82
N TRP A 71 4.02 7.99 1.40
CA TRP A 71 4.35 6.72 2.04
C TRP A 71 4.20 6.81 3.56
N VAL A 72 3.66 5.76 4.18
CA VAL A 72 3.61 5.57 5.64
C VAL A 72 4.11 4.20 6.04
N GLY A 73 4.67 4.12 7.25
CA GLY A 73 5.35 2.92 7.75
C GLY A 73 4.43 1.72 7.99
N ARG A 74 5.05 0.61 8.37
CA ARG A 74 4.36 -0.66 8.67
C ARG A 74 3.25 -0.50 9.70
N LYS A 75 3.47 0.28 10.77
CA LYS A 75 2.50 0.44 11.86
C LYS A 75 1.16 1.00 11.36
N GLU A 76 1.21 2.03 10.53
CA GLU A 76 0.04 2.62 9.90
C GLU A 76 -0.65 1.65 8.94
N ALA A 77 0.14 0.84 8.24
CA ALA A 77 -0.36 -0.20 7.34
C ALA A 77 -1.11 -1.29 8.11
N GLU A 78 -0.52 -1.84 9.17
CA GLU A 78 -1.15 -2.82 10.06
C GLU A 78 -2.43 -2.28 10.69
N ALA A 79 -2.43 -1.02 11.12
CA ALA A 79 -3.62 -0.39 11.68
C ALA A 79 -4.76 -0.28 10.66
N GLU A 80 -4.46 0.01 9.38
CA GLU A 80 -5.49 0.03 8.33
C GLU A 80 -5.98 -1.37 7.95
N VAL A 81 -5.09 -2.36 7.90
CA VAL A 81 -5.46 -3.77 7.70
C VAL A 81 -6.41 -4.21 8.82
N GLN A 82 -6.07 -3.94 10.07
CA GLN A 82 -6.89 -4.30 11.22
C GLN A 82 -8.28 -3.65 11.16
N ARG A 83 -8.36 -2.34 10.90
CA ARG A 83 -9.65 -1.64 10.71
C ARG A 83 -10.46 -2.22 9.56
N SER A 84 -9.80 -2.59 8.46
CA SER A 84 -10.46 -3.20 7.29
C SER A 84 -11.03 -4.57 7.60
N VAL A 85 -10.29 -5.40 8.33
CA VAL A 85 -10.74 -6.73 8.80
C VAL A 85 -11.93 -6.58 9.74
N GLU A 86 -11.88 -5.65 10.70
CA GLU A 86 -12.99 -5.37 11.63
C GLU A 86 -14.26 -4.93 10.88
N ARG A 87 -14.13 -4.03 9.89
CA ARG A 87 -15.26 -3.62 9.05
C ARG A 87 -15.86 -4.80 8.27
N PHE A 88 -15.00 -5.66 7.71
CA PHE A 88 -15.44 -6.84 6.98
C PHE A 88 -16.22 -7.81 7.89
N GLN A 89 -15.70 -8.08 9.08
CA GLN A 89 -16.38 -8.91 10.08
C GLN A 89 -17.72 -8.29 10.52
N ALA A 90 -17.76 -6.97 10.74
CA ALA A 90 -18.98 -6.26 11.14
C ALA A 90 -20.06 -6.23 10.04
N SER A 91 -19.67 -6.29 8.75
CA SER A 91 -20.61 -6.34 7.64
C SER A 91 -21.35 -7.69 7.48
N GLY A 92 -21.05 -8.69 8.32
CA GLY A 92 -21.77 -9.97 8.33
C GLY A 92 -21.51 -10.85 7.12
N HIS A 93 -20.36 -10.68 6.46
CA HIS A 93 -19.85 -11.60 5.44
C HIS A 93 -19.28 -12.88 6.05
#